data_AF-A0A7L8A7J6-F1
#
_entry.id   AF-A0A7L8A7J6-F1
#
_cell.length_a   1.000
_cell.length_b   1.000
_cell.length_c   1.000
_cell.angle_alpha   90.00
_cell.angle_beta   90.00
_cell.angle_gamma   90.00
#
_symmetry.space_group_name_H-M   'P 1'
#
loop_
_entity.id
_entity.type
_entity.pdbx_description
1 polymer ?
#
loop_
_entity_poly.entity_id
_entity_poly.type
_entity_poly.pdbx_seq_one_letter_code
_entity_poly.pdbx_strand_id
1 'polypeptide(L)' 'MLDHFSISQQSWQNYWQPLQKRVAELLPTMPESQALKDIAKEIDIYDNHLGDEFGYEFFVLKLK' A
#
# COMPACT_ATOMS: atom_id res chain seq x y z
N MET A 1 -24.89 4.29 -9.76
CA MET A 1 -23.98 3.80 -8.71
C MET A 1 -24.82 2.92 -7.80
N LEU A 2 -24.38 1.68 -7.57
CA LEU A 2 -25.14 0.68 -6.81
C LEU A 2 -24.62 0.53 -5.39
N ASP A 3 -23.30 0.63 -5.21
CA ASP A 3 -22.64 0.41 -3.92
C ASP A 3 -21.25 1.06 -3.92
N HIS A 4 -20.68 1.23 -2.73
CA HIS A 4 -19.26 1.51 -2.54
C HIS A 4 -18.77 1.00 -1.20
N PHE A 5 -17.49 0.69 -1.11
CA PHE A 5 -16.86 0.31 0.14
C PHE A 5 -15.38 0.64 0.16
N SER A 6 -14.90 1.02 1.34
CA SER A 6 -13.47 1.16 1.60
C SER A 6 -12.84 -0.22 1.80
N ILE A 7 -11.61 -0.37 1.33
CA ILE A 7 -10.82 -1.57 1.61
C ILE A 7 -10.59 -1.72 3.13
N SER A 8 -10.63 -2.95 3.64
CA SER A 8 -10.38 -3.21 5.07
C SER A 8 -8.92 -2.96 5.44
N GLN A 9 -8.66 -2.63 6.71
CA GLN A 9 -7.31 -2.53 7.24
C GLN A 9 -6.50 -3.83 7.05
N GLN A 10 -7.15 -5.00 7.16
CA GLN A 10 -6.52 -6.29 6.92
C GLN A 10 -6.04 -6.43 5.47
N SER A 11 -6.84 -5.97 4.52
CA SER A 11 -6.47 -6.01 3.10
C SER A 11 -5.29 -5.08 2.80
N TRP A 12 -5.20 -3.93 3.47
CA TRP A 12 -4.00 -3.10 3.44
C TRP A 12 -2.78 -3.81 4.01
N GLN A 13 -2.89 -4.41 5.20
CA GLN A 13 -1.81 -5.18 5.83
C GLN A 13 -1.30 -6.30 4.92
N ASN A 14 -2.21 -7.01 4.25
CA ASN A 14 -1.88 -8.05 3.28
C ASN A 14 -1.07 -7.53 2.08
N TYR A 15 -1.12 -6.24 1.79
CA TYR A 15 -0.39 -5.61 0.69
C TYR A 15 0.96 -5.04 1.14
N TRP A 16 0.98 -4.16 2.14
CA TRP A 16 2.20 -3.41 2.48
C TRP A 16 3.19 -4.23 3.32
N GLN A 17 2.74 -5.15 4.19
CA GLN A 17 3.65 -5.92 5.05
C GLN A 17 4.56 -6.87 4.24
N PRO A 18 4.04 -7.65 3.26
CA PRO A 18 4.92 -8.46 2.41
C PRO A 18 5.88 -7.60 1.59
N LEU A 19 5.44 -6.43 1.14
CA LEU A 19 6.27 -5.50 0.37
C LEU A 19 7.40 -4.92 1.21
N GLN A 20 7.13 -4.51 2.45
CA GLN A 20 8.14 -4.04 3.41
C GLN A 20 9.22 -5.11 3.65
N LYS A 21 8.78 -6.35 3.90
CA LYS A 21 9.70 -7.48 4.05
C LYS A 21 10.59 -7.64 2.81
N ARG A 22 10.00 -7.56 1.62
CA ARG A 22 10.75 -7.72 0.37
C ARG A 22 11.75 -6.61 0.14
N VAL A 23 11.41 -5.37 0.48
CA VAL A 23 12.34 -4.24 0.43
C VAL A 23 13.50 -4.46 1.41
N ALA A 24 13.23 -4.87 2.64
CA ALA A 24 14.27 -5.14 3.64
C ALA A 24 15.26 -6.23 3.20
N GLU A 25 14.79 -7.26 2.49
CA GLU A 25 15.65 -8.30 1.91
C GLU A 25 16.52 -7.80 0.74
N LEU A 26 15.98 -6.92 -0.10
CA LEU A 26 16.63 -6.51 -1.35
C LEU A 26 17.52 -5.27 -1.20
N LEU A 27 17.19 -4.33 -0.31
CA LEU A 27 17.94 -3.08 -0.12
C LEU A 27 19.43 -3.31 0.15
N PRO A 28 19.85 -4.30 0.98
CA PRO A 28 21.28 -4.57 1.21
C PRO A 28 22.02 -5.07 -0.04
N THR A 29 21.31 -5.72 -0.97
CA THR A 29 21.88 -6.26 -2.21
C THR A 29 21.84 -5.28 -3.38
N MET A 30 20.93 -4.31 -3.33
CA MET A 30 20.71 -3.29 -4.36
C MET A 30 20.57 -1.89 -3.74
N PRO A 31 21.59 -1.40 -3.01
CA PRO A 31 21.48 -0.17 -2.21
C PRO A 31 21.22 1.07 -3.05
N GLU A 32 21.57 1.06 -4.33
CA GLU A 32 21.35 2.19 -5.25
C GLU A 32 20.05 2.11 -6.05
N SER A 33 19.22 1.11 -5.81
CA SER A 33 17.92 1.01 -6.46
C SER A 33 16.98 2.13 -5.99
N GLN A 34 16.73 3.11 -6.86
CA GLN A 34 15.78 4.18 -6.58
C GLN A 34 14.38 3.63 -6.31
N ALA A 35 13.97 2.60 -7.07
CA ALA A 35 12.67 1.96 -6.87
C ALA A 35 12.51 1.38 -5.44
N LEU A 36 13.55 0.77 -4.87
CA LEU A 36 13.48 0.25 -3.50
C LEU A 36 13.46 1.38 -2.45
N LYS A 37 14.18 2.46 -2.70
CA LYS A 37 14.17 3.66 -1.84
C LYS A 37 12.79 4.34 -1.85
N ASP A 38 12.17 4.43 -3.02
CA ASP A 38 10.83 5.03 -3.19
C ASP A 38 9.77 4.18 -2.48
N ILE A 39 9.77 2.87 -2.68
CA ILE A 39 8.83 1.96 -2.00
C ILE A 39 9.02 2.02 -0.48
N ALA A 40 10.26 2.05 0.01
CA ALA A 40 10.53 2.18 1.45
C ALA A 40 9.91 3.46 2.02
N LYS A 41 10.02 4.57 1.28
CA LYS A 41 9.44 5.86 1.67
C LYS A 41 7.90 5.83 1.65
N GLU A 42 7.29 5.20 0.66
CA GLU A 42 5.83 5.05 0.60
C GLU A 42 5.29 4.22 1.76
N ILE A 43 5.99 3.15 2.14
CA ILE A 43 5.63 2.33 3.30
C ILE A 43 5.79 3.13 4.60
N ASP A 44 6.85 3.92 4.74
CA ASP A 44 7.07 4.79 5.90
C ASP A 44 5.98 5.87 6.01
N ILE A 45 5.50 6.41 4.89
CA ILE A 45 4.34 7.32 4.87
C ILE A 45 3.10 6.61 5.39
N TYR A 46 2.84 5.38 4.96
CA TYR A 46 1.68 4.60 5.43
C TYR A 46 1.77 4.22 6.92
N ASP A 47 2.97 3.91 7.43
CA ASP A 47 3.17 3.55 8.84
C ASP A 47 3.04 4.76 9.77
N ASN A 48 3.51 5.94 9.32
CA ASN A 48 3.47 7.18 10.10
C ASN A 48 2.15 7.95 9.99
N HIS A 49 1.50 7.91 8.83
CA HIS A 49 0.18 8.48 8.61
C HIS A 49 -0.81 7.32 8.64
N LEU A 50 -1.34 7.06 9.84
CA LEU A 50 -2.43 6.11 10.12
C LEU A 50 -3.32 6.01 8.87
N GLY A 51 -3.41 4.82 8.27
CA GLY A 51 -4.20 4.52 7.05
C GLY A 51 -5.71 4.84 7.13
N ASP A 52 -6.10 5.64 8.11
CA ASP A 52 -7.37 6.31 8.33
C ASP A 52 -7.46 7.67 7.57
N GLU A 53 -6.32 8.30 7.21
CA GLU A 53 -6.31 9.57 6.45
C GLU A 53 -6.43 9.38 4.93
N PHE A 54 -6.05 8.20 4.41
CA PHE A 54 -6.14 7.87 3.00
C PHE A 54 -6.33 6.35 2.80
N GLY A 55 -7.11 5.96 1.79
CA GLY A 55 -7.48 4.57 1.57
C GLY A 55 -7.90 4.29 0.12
N TYR A 56 -8.12 3.02 -0.22
CA TYR A 56 -8.79 2.66 -1.47
C TYR A 56 -10.30 2.59 -1.26
N GLU A 57 -11.03 3.24 -2.16
CA GLU A 57 -12.49 3.17 -2.24
C GLU A 57 -12.88 2.45 -3.52
N PHE A 58 -13.72 1.42 -3.40
CA PHE A 58 -14.27 0.70 -4.54
C PHE A 58 -15.68 1.19 -4.83
N PHE A 59 -15.98 1.45 -6.10
CA PHE A 59 -17.29 1.89 -6.57
C PHE A 59 -17.91 0.82 -7.48
N VAL A 60 -19.13 0.38 -7.16
CA VAL A 60 -19.86 -0.60 -7.96
C VAL A 60 -20.88 0.12 -8.85
N LEU A 61 -20.73 -0.04 -10.16
CA LEU A 61 -21.58 0.59 -11.17
C LEU A 61 -22.33 -0.48 -11.98
N LYS A 62 -23.54 -0.13 -12.44
CA LYS A 62 -24.31 -0.93 -13.39
C LYS A 62 -24.21 -0.29 -14.77
N LEU A 63 -23.74 -1.04 -15.76
CA LEU A 63 -23.78 -0.62 -17.15
C LEU A 63 -25.24 -0.64 -17.66
N LYS A 64 -25.58 0.32 -18.50
CA LYS A 64 -26.92 0.43 -19.11
C LYS A 64 -27.15 -0.65 -20.16
#